data_AF-A0A7H0MKF0-F1
#
_entry.id   AF-A0A7H0MKF0-F1
#
_cell.length_a   1.000
_cell.length_b   1.000
_cell.length_c   1.000
_cell.angle_alpha   90.00
_cell.angle_beta   90.00
_cell.angle_gamma   90.00
#
_symmetry.space_group_name_H-M   'P 1'
#
loop_
_entity.id
_entity.type
_entity.pdbx_description
1 polymer ?
#
loop_
_entity_poly.entity_id
_entity_poly.type
_entity_poly.pdbx_seq_one_letter_code
_entity_poly.pdbx_strand_id
1 'polypeptide(L)'
;MELIIGLLIVSFIIAYGFYLTNKRDKLMVEGRPVIAEIINVRPVSSDGAGNTSITYILNIEGRLLSGTEKIDTFYAPQFQKGKKIKLIYKNDNEYMFVFDR
;
A
#
# COMPACT_ATOMS: atom_id res chain seq x y z
N MET A 1 22.45 0.84 -32.48
CA MET A 1 21.17 0.26 -32.03
C MET A 1 21.11 0.18 -30.51
N GLU A 2 22.17 -0.32 -29.86
CA GLU A 2 22.28 -0.46 -28.40
C GLU A 2 22.13 0.87 -27.63
N LEU A 3 22.69 1.97 -28.15
CA LEU A 3 22.61 3.29 -27.50
C LEU A 3 21.19 3.87 -27.49
N ILE A 4 20.39 3.57 -28.52
CA ILE A 4 18.98 4.01 -28.62
C ILE A 4 18.12 3.20 -27.66
N ILE A 5 18.36 1.88 -27.58
CA ILE A 5 17.66 0.98 -26.64
C ILE A 5 17.96 1.40 -25.19
N GLY A 6 19.21 1.73 -24.87
CA GLY A 6 19.59 2.22 -23.54
C GLY A 6 18.87 3.51 -23.16
N LEU A 7 18.77 4.47 -24.08
CA LEU A 7 18.04 5.73 -23.87
C LEU A 7 16.55 5.52 -23.62
N LEU A 8 15.92 4.58 -24.35
CA LEU A 8 14.52 4.22 -24.14
C LEU A 8 14.28 3.60 -22.77
N ILE A 9 15.13 2.67 -22.33
CA ILE A 9 15.02 2.04 -21.01
C ILE A 9 15.13 3.08 -19.89
N VAL A 10 16.12 3.98 -19.97
CA VAL A 10 16.29 5.04 -18.97
C VAL A 10 15.07 5.98 -18.94
N SER A 11 14.56 6.37 -20.11
CA SER A 11 13.36 7.22 -20.17
C SER A 11 12.13 6.55 -19.56
N PHE A 12 11.98 5.23 -19.75
CA PHE A 12 10.88 4.45 -19.17
C PHE A 12 10.99 4.37 -17.64
N ILE A 13 12.20 4.14 -17.10
CA ILE A 13 12.43 4.12 -15.65
C ILE A 13 12.08 5.47 -15.02
N ILE A 14 12.52 6.57 -15.62
CA ILE A 14 12.23 7.93 -15.13
C ILE A 14 10.72 8.20 -15.19
N ALA A 15 10.07 7.91 -16.32
CA ALA A 15 8.62 8.09 -16.47
C ALA A 15 7.82 7.25 -15.47
N TYR A 16 8.24 6.01 -15.24
CA TYR A 16 7.61 5.12 -14.26
C TYR A 16 7.78 5.63 -12.82
N GLY A 17 8.97 6.12 -12.46
CA GLY A 17 9.22 6.76 -11.17
C GLY A 17 8.31 7.98 -10.95
N PHE A 18 8.22 8.87 -11.93
CA PHE A 18 7.31 10.01 -11.88
C PHE A 18 5.84 9.59 -11.76
N TYR A 19 5.41 8.58 -12.52
CA TYR A 19 4.05 8.05 -12.43
C TYR A 19 3.74 7.52 -11.02
N LEU A 20 4.65 6.77 -10.41
CA LEU A 20 4.47 6.20 -9.07
C LEU A 20 4.35 7.30 -8.01
N THR A 21 5.26 8.29 -8.04
CA THR A 21 5.25 9.40 -7.09
C THR A 21 4.00 10.26 -7.26
N ASN A 22 3.64 10.60 -8.50
CA ASN A 22 2.46 11.42 -8.78
C ASN A 22 1.16 10.71 -8.38
N LYS A 23 1.10 9.37 -8.48
CA LYS A 23 -0.04 8.59 -7.97
C LYS A 23 -0.14 8.67 -6.44
N ARG A 24 0.98 8.59 -5.72
CA ARG A 24 1.01 8.73 -4.26
C ARG A 24 0.62 10.14 -3.81
N ASP A 25 1.18 11.16 -4.46
CA ASP A 25 0.89 12.57 -4.14
C ASP A 25 -0.58 12.91 -4.40
N LYS A 26 -1.14 12.46 -5.54
CA LYS A 26 -2.58 12.59 -5.81
C LYS A 26 -3.43 11.91 -4.76
N LEU A 27 -3.05 10.72 -4.29
CA LEU A 27 -3.77 10.03 -3.22
C LEU A 27 -3.70 10.81 -1.90
N MET A 28 -2.58 11.44 -1.59
CA MET A 28 -2.44 12.27 -0.39
C MET A 28 -3.27 13.57 -0.45
N VAL A 29 -3.48 14.12 -1.66
CA VAL A 29 -4.28 15.33 -1.87
C VAL A 29 -5.78 15.03 -1.97
N GLU A 30 -6.16 13.98 -2.70
CA GLU A 30 -7.55 13.64 -3.00
C GLU A 30 -8.17 12.63 -2.01
N GLY A 31 -7.33 11.85 -1.33
CA GLY A 31 -7.77 10.86 -0.36
C GLY A 31 -8.14 11.50 0.97
N ARG A 32 -9.16 10.94 1.63
CA ARG A 32 -9.57 11.35 2.97
C ARG A 32 -8.92 10.45 4.03
N PRO A 33 -8.43 11.01 5.15
CA PRO A 33 -7.99 10.19 6.27
C PRO A 33 -9.20 9.50 6.91
N VAL A 34 -9.15 8.17 6.98
CA VAL A 34 -10.17 7.34 7.62
C VAL A 34 -9.51 6.35 8.57
N ILE A 35 -10.28 5.93 9.57
CA ILE A 35 -9.88 4.90 10.51
C ILE A 35 -10.65 3.64 10.16
N ALA A 36 -9.92 2.57 9.85
CA ALA A 36 -10.51 1.27 9.56
C ALA A 36 -10.24 0.30 10.70
N GLU A 37 -11.21 -0.56 11.00
CA GLU A 37 -11.02 -1.66 11.93
C GLU A 37 -10.54 -2.90 11.19
N ILE A 38 -9.50 -3.55 11.70
CA ILE A 38 -8.97 -4.79 11.14
C ILE A 38 -9.83 -5.95 11.63
N ILE A 39 -10.69 -6.48 10.76
CA ILE A 39 -11.57 -7.61 11.08
C ILE A 39 -10.81 -8.94 11.04
N ASN A 40 -9.90 -9.07 10.08
CA ASN A 40 -9.07 -10.25 9.92
C ASN A 40 -7.76 -9.89 9.24
N VAL A 41 -6.70 -10.62 9.57
CA VAL A 41 -5.41 -10.53 8.90
C VAL A 41 -4.73 -11.89 8.96
N ARG A 42 -4.09 -12.28 7.85
CA ARG A 42 -3.33 -13.51 7.72
C ARG A 42 -2.02 -13.23 6.99
N PRO A 43 -0.87 -13.59 7.56
CA PRO A 43 0.37 -13.58 6.81
C PRO A 43 0.31 -14.66 5.73
N VAL A 44 0.68 -14.31 4.50
CA VAL A 44 0.74 -15.22 3.35
C VAL A 44 2.17 -15.68 3.12
N SER A 45 3.12 -14.76 3.17
CA SER A 45 4.54 -15.02 2.99
C SER A 45 5.37 -13.93 3.61
N SER A 46 6.61 -14.26 3.99
CA SER A 46 7.64 -13.27 4.33
C SER A 46 8.79 -13.44 3.36
N ASP A 47 9.34 -12.35 2.85
CA ASP A 47 10.57 -12.39 2.09
C ASP A 47 11.79 -12.27 3.01
N GLY A 48 12.94 -12.76 2.54
CA GLY A 48 14.22 -12.62 3.26
C GLY A 48 14.72 -11.16 3.32
N ALA A 49 13.98 -10.21 2.76
CA ALA A 49 14.28 -8.78 2.74
C ALA A 49 13.51 -8.00 3.82
N GLY A 50 12.87 -8.69 4.77
CA GLY A 50 12.20 -8.06 5.91
C GLY A 50 10.79 -7.54 5.61
N ASN A 51 10.14 -8.03 4.55
CA ASN A 51 8.75 -7.70 4.25
C ASN A 51 7.85 -8.92 4.42
N THR A 52 6.62 -8.69 4.84
CA THR A 52 5.57 -9.70 4.95
C THR A 52 4.40 -9.31 4.05
N SER A 53 3.99 -10.24 3.18
CA SER A 53 2.73 -10.16 2.46
C SER A 53 1.60 -10.60 3.37
N ILE A 54 0.62 -9.73 3.58
CA ILE A 54 -0.55 -10.00 4.41
C ILE A 54 -1.82 -9.92 3.58
N THR A 55 -2.74 -10.84 3.80
CA THR A 55 -4.13 -10.70 3.36
C THR A 55 -4.97 -10.20 4.52
N TYR A 56 -5.80 -9.20 4.29
CA TYR A 56 -6.61 -8.56 5.32
C TYR A 56 -8.06 -8.38 4.91
N ILE A 57 -8.88 -8.17 5.93
CA ILE A 57 -10.25 -7.67 5.82
C ILE A 57 -10.36 -6.49 6.77
N LEU A 58 -10.69 -5.32 6.23
CA LEU A 58 -10.93 -4.09 6.96
C LEU A 58 -12.41 -3.75 6.96
N ASN A 59 -12.88 -3.12 8.02
CA ASN A 59 -14.17 -2.45 8.08
C ASN A 59 -13.94 -0.94 8.05
N ILE A 60 -14.38 -0.30 6.97
CA ILE A 60 -14.33 1.14 6.74
C ILE A 60 -15.75 1.66 6.84
N GLU A 61 -16.14 2.25 7.97
CA GLU A 61 -17.45 2.88 8.17
C GLU A 61 -18.65 1.96 7.84
N GLY A 62 -18.54 0.65 8.12
CA GLY A 62 -19.58 -0.35 7.84
C GLY A 62 -19.39 -1.08 6.51
N ARG A 63 -18.40 -0.69 5.71
CA ARG A 63 -18.04 -1.36 4.44
C ARG A 63 -16.84 -2.28 4.62
N LEU A 64 -16.98 -3.52 4.19
CA LEU A 64 -15.87 -4.48 4.20
C LEU A 64 -14.99 -4.30 2.96
N LEU A 65 -13.69 -4.15 3.19
CA LEU A 65 -12.65 -4.10 2.17
C LEU A 65 -11.68 -5.25 2.40
N SER A 66 -11.46 -6.09 1.40
CA SER A 66 -10.44 -7.14 1.44
C SER A 66 -9.31 -6.84 0.46
N GLY A 67 -8.11 -7.24 0.81
CA GLY A 67 -6.93 -7.00 -0.01
C GLY A 67 -5.72 -7.80 0.43
N THR A 68 -4.66 -7.72 -0.36
CA THR A 68 -3.34 -8.25 -0.03
C THR A 68 -2.32 -7.15 -0.24
N GLU A 69 -1.52 -6.87 0.78
CA GLU A 69 -0.50 -5.82 0.77
C GLU A 69 0.82 -6.39 1.28
N LYS A 70 1.92 -5.93 0.69
CA LYS A 70 3.25 -6.20 1.19
C LYS A 70 3.66 -5.07 2.13
N ILE A 71 3.89 -5.42 3.40
CA ILE A 71 4.27 -4.47 4.45
C ILE A 71 5.66 -4.82 4.99
N ASP A 72 6.35 -3.84 5.56
CA ASP A 72 7.55 -4.13 6.35
C ASP A 72 7.16 -4.98 7.57
N THR A 73 7.94 -6.03 7.85
CA THR A 73 7.71 -6.93 9.00
C THR A 73 7.70 -6.14 10.33
N PHE A 74 8.39 -5.01 10.41
CA PHE A 74 8.34 -4.11 11.57
C PHE A 74 6.93 -3.57 11.87
N TYR A 75 6.11 -3.32 10.84
CA TYR A 75 4.75 -2.81 11.00
C TYR A 75 3.71 -3.92 11.18
N ALA A 76 4.08 -5.19 11.02
CA ALA A 76 3.17 -6.33 11.17
C ALA A 76 2.40 -6.35 12.51
N PRO A 77 2.98 -5.95 13.68
CA PRO A 77 2.24 -5.88 14.93
C PRO A 77 1.09 -4.87 14.95
N GLN A 78 1.10 -3.85 14.09
CA GLN A 78 0.00 -2.88 13.97
C GLN A 78 -1.20 -3.49 13.23
N PHE A 79 -0.95 -4.53 12.43
CA PHE A 79 -1.99 -5.34 11.81
C PHE A 79 -2.39 -6.51 12.72
N GLN A 80 -3.26 -6.22 13.68
CA GLN A 80 -3.90 -7.25 14.50
C GLN A 80 -5.41 -7.13 14.45
N LYS A 81 -6.09 -8.27 14.50
CA LYS A 81 -7.56 -8.31 14.56
C LYS A 81 -8.06 -7.46 15.74
N GLY A 82 -9.07 -6.62 15.48
CA GLY A 82 -9.67 -5.69 16.44
C GLY A 82 -8.89 -4.39 16.65
N LYS A 83 -7.69 -4.24 16.05
CA LYS A 83 -6.99 -2.95 16.04
C LYS A 83 -7.58 -2.02 14.98
N LYS A 84 -7.39 -0.73 15.20
CA LYS A 84 -7.73 0.32 14.26
C LYS A 84 -6.46 0.77 13.55
N ILE A 85 -6.53 0.95 12.24
CA ILE A 85 -5.44 1.45 11.42
C ILE A 85 -5.89 2.72 10.69
N LYS A 86 -5.01 3.72 10.64
CA LYS A 86 -5.24 4.91 9.83
C LYS A 86 -4.89 4.59 8.39
N LEU A 87 -5.73 5.04 7.47
CA LEU A 87 -5.45 4.95 6.05
C LEU A 87 -5.97 6.19 5.32
N ILE A 88 -5.25 6.57 4.27
CA ILE A 88 -5.72 7.57 3.32
C ILE A 88 -6.55 6.82 2.28
N TYR A 89 -7.86 7.09 2.23
CA TYR A 89 -8.81 6.38 1.37
C TYR A 89 -9.36 7.30 0.31
N LYS A 90 -9.32 6.86 -0.94
CA LYS A 90 -10.05 7.48 -2.06
C LYS A 90 -11.17 6.57 -2.56
N ASN A 91 -10.86 5.28 -2.75
CA ASN A 91 -11.82 4.22 -3.08
C ASN A 91 -11.22 2.84 -2.78
N ASP A 92 -11.96 1.77 -3.04
CA ASP A 92 -11.55 0.38 -2.75
C ASP A 92 -10.28 -0.08 -3.49
N ASN A 93 -9.85 0.62 -4.54
CA ASN A 93 -8.64 0.31 -5.31
C ASN A 93 -7.51 1.32 -5.08
N GLU A 94 -7.82 2.45 -4.42
CA GLU A 94 -6.90 3.57 -4.21
C GLU A 94 -6.96 3.96 -2.73
N TYR A 95 -6.06 3.36 -1.95
CA TYR A 95 -5.86 3.67 -0.55
C TYR A 95 -4.40 3.39 -0.15
N MET A 96 -3.98 3.94 1.00
CA MET A 96 -2.64 3.77 1.54
C MET A 96 -2.70 3.72 3.07
N PHE A 97 -2.02 2.72 3.66
CA PHE A 97 -1.86 2.61 5.09
C PHE A 97 -0.93 3.69 5.64
N VAL A 98 -1.31 4.25 6.79
CA VAL A 98 -0.48 5.19 7.56
C VAL A 98 -0.05 4.49 8.84
N PHE A 99 1.20 4.05 8.87
CA PHE A 99 1.81 3.43 10.05
C PHE A 99 2.35 4.49 10.99
N ASP A 100 2.06 4.33 12.27
CA ASP A 100 2.73 5.11 13.31
C ASP A 100 4.16 4.54 13.46
N ARG A 101 5.17 5.41 13.59
CA ARG A 101 6.58 4.99 13.78
C ARG A 101 6.87 4.62 15.22
#